data_AF-J9F5Z8-F1
#
_entry.id   AF-J9F5Z8-F1
#
_cell.length_a   1.000
_cell.length_b   1.000
_cell.length_c   1.000
_cell.angle_alpha   90.00
_cell.angle_beta   90.00
_cell.angle_gamma   90.00
#
_symmetry.space_group_name_H-M   'P 1'
#
loop_
_entity.id
_entity.type
_entity.pdbx_description
1 polymer ?
#
loop_
_entity_poly.entity_id
_entity_poly.type
_entity_poly.pdbx_seq_one_letter_code
_entity_poly.pdbx_strand_id
1 'polypeptide(L)'
;MEELFRHIFTTMEPTNTNLVMPAWLDITAILFGAAFGSLSAKEHQLDLLGSVALGLMCGLGGGLIRDIILQRGGVYMITSPIA
;
A
#
# COMPACT_ATOMS: atom_id res chain seq x y z
N MET A 1 1.21 -8.22 -23.19
CA MET A 1 1.58 -8.78 -21.86
C MET A 1 3.08 -8.66 -21.60
N GLU A 2 3.94 -9.15 -22.51
CA GLU A 2 5.40 -8.94 -22.47
C GLU A 2 5.83 -7.46 -22.49
N GLU A 3 5.21 -6.62 -23.33
CA GLU A 3 5.54 -5.18 -23.40
C GLU A 3 5.16 -4.42 -22.15
N LEU A 4 4.01 -4.75 -21.53
CA LEU A 4 3.57 -4.19 -20.25
C LEU A 4 4.57 -4.54 -19.15
N PHE A 5 5.02 -5.80 -19.10
CA PHE A 5 5.99 -6.26 -18.13
C PHE A 5 7.38 -5.62 -18.35
N ARG A 6 7.81 -5.46 -19.60
CA ARG A 6 9.03 -4.74 -19.96
C ARG A 6 8.95 -3.27 -19.55
N HIS A 7 7.81 -2.61 -19.76
CA HIS A 7 7.62 -1.23 -19.31
C HIS A 7 7.70 -1.11 -17.78
N ILE A 8 7.03 -2.00 -17.04
CA ILE A 8 7.11 -2.09 -15.57
C ILE A 8 8.58 -2.25 -15.14
N PHE A 9 9.32 -3.17 -15.76
CA PHE A 9 10.72 -3.43 -15.41
C PHE A 9 11.67 -2.29 -15.78
N THR A 10 11.39 -1.52 -16.85
CA THR A 10 12.22 -0.34 -17.23
C THR A 10 12.00 0.86 -16.30
N THR A 11 10.81 1.00 -15.71
CA THR A 11 10.56 2.03 -14.67
C THR A 11 11.17 1.67 -13.31
N MET A 12 11.68 0.44 -13.14
CA MET A 12 12.39 -0.01 -11.95
C MET A 12 13.89 0.32 -12.04
N GLU A 13 14.26 1.40 -12.74
CA GLU A 13 15.64 1.87 -12.76
C GLU A 13 16.00 2.47 -11.38
N PRO A 14 17.04 1.97 -10.69
CA PRO A 14 17.40 2.41 -9.35
C PRO A 14 18.11 3.77 -9.42
N THR A 15 17.34 4.83 -9.67
CA THR A 15 17.85 6.20 -9.62
C THR A 15 17.99 6.63 -8.16
N ASN A 16 19.20 6.48 -7.63
CA ASN A 16 19.82 7.25 -6.53
C ASN A 16 18.98 7.51 -5.25
N THR A 17 19.29 6.77 -4.18
CA THR A 17 19.23 7.13 -2.73
C THR A 17 17.98 7.82 -2.14
N ASN A 18 16.89 8.01 -2.89
CA ASN A 18 15.55 8.24 -2.39
C ASN A 18 14.74 7.00 -2.70
N LEU A 19 14.29 6.30 -1.67
CA LEU A 19 13.39 5.16 -1.78
C LEU A 19 12.00 5.67 -2.21
N VAL A 20 11.87 6.08 -3.47
CA VAL A 20 10.57 6.42 -4.06
C VAL A 20 9.94 5.11 -4.46
N MET A 21 9.00 4.62 -3.64
CA MET A 21 8.23 3.44 -3.97
C MET A 21 7.43 3.70 -5.24
N PRO A 22 7.40 2.75 -6.18
CA PRO A 22 6.60 2.93 -7.39
C PRO A 22 5.12 2.99 -7.03
N ALA A 23 4.43 4.07 -7.45
CA ALA A 23 3.06 4.37 -7.04
C ALA A 23 2.04 3.25 -7.31
N TRP A 24 2.24 2.47 -8.37
CA TRP A 24 1.37 1.33 -8.68
C TRP A 24 1.44 0.22 -7.62
N LEU A 25 2.58 0.08 -6.94
CA LEU A 25 2.78 -0.92 -5.89
C LEU A 25 2.05 -0.51 -4.60
N ASP A 26 2.07 0.77 -4.25
CA ASP A 26 1.34 1.28 -3.09
C ASP A 26 -0.19 1.18 -3.30
N ILE A 27 -0.69 1.58 -4.47
CA ILE A 27 -2.13 1.51 -4.79
C ILE A 27 -2.63 0.06 -4.78
N THR A 28 -1.87 -0.87 -5.39
CA THR A 28 -2.26 -2.30 -5.40
C THR A 28 -2.24 -2.89 -3.99
N ALA A 29 -1.23 -2.56 -3.17
CA ALA A 29 -1.15 -3.01 -1.79
C ALA A 29 -2.36 -2.55 -0.94
N ILE A 30 -2.72 -1.26 -1.05
CA ILE A 30 -3.88 -0.71 -0.34
C ILE A 30 -5.18 -1.39 -0.80
N LEU A 31 -5.34 -1.58 -2.11
CA LEU A 31 -6.52 -2.22 -2.69
C LEU A 31 -6.72 -3.65 -2.16
N PHE A 32 -5.67 -4.47 -2.23
CA PHE A 32 -5.74 -5.85 -1.75
C PHE A 32 -5.94 -5.88 -0.22
N GLY A 33 -5.18 -5.09 0.53
CA GLY A 33 -5.31 -5.00 1.99
C GLY A 33 -6.73 -4.60 2.43
N ALA A 34 -7.33 -3.60 1.78
CA ALA A 34 -8.69 -3.18 2.07
C ALA A 34 -9.73 -4.26 1.69
N ALA A 35 -9.54 -4.95 0.57
CA ALA A 35 -10.44 -6.03 0.15
C ALA A 35 -10.41 -7.22 1.12
N PHE A 36 -9.22 -7.67 1.53
CA PHE A 36 -9.07 -8.75 2.51
C PHE A 36 -9.58 -8.32 3.90
N GLY A 37 -9.31 -7.09 4.33
CA GLY A 37 -9.81 -6.54 5.60
C GLY A 37 -11.33 -6.45 5.63
N SER A 38 -11.97 -6.00 4.55
CA SER A 38 -13.43 -5.94 4.45
C SER A 38 -14.06 -7.34 4.44
N LEU A 39 -13.42 -8.30 3.76
CA LEU A 39 -13.89 -9.69 3.74
C LEU A 39 -13.80 -10.34 5.12
N SER A 40 -12.66 -10.19 5.81
CA SER A 40 -12.47 -10.69 7.18
C SER A 40 -13.46 -10.04 8.16
N ALA A 41 -13.79 -8.77 7.98
CA ALA A 41 -14.79 -8.11 8.81
C ALA A 41 -16.19 -8.73 8.69
N LYS A 42 -16.56 -9.22 7.49
CA LYS A 42 -17.84 -9.93 7.28
C LYS A 42 -17.85 -11.27 7.99
N GLU A 43 -16.72 -11.98 8.02
CA GLU A 43 -16.59 -13.27 8.73
C GLU A 43 -16.76 -13.09 10.25
N HIS A 44 -16.30 -11.96 10.79
CA HIS A 44 -16.43 -11.63 12.20
C HIS A 44 -17.74 -10.91 12.58
N GLN A 45 -18.72 -10.86 11.67
CA GLN A 45 -20.02 -10.18 11.87
C GLN A 45 -19.88 -8.73 12.34
N LEU A 46 -18.88 -8.02 11.84
CA LEU A 46 -18.68 -6.62 12.17
C LEU A 46 -19.61 -5.73 11.33
N ASP A 47 -20.10 -4.66 11.96
CA ASP A 47 -20.92 -3.64 11.30
C ASP A 47 -20.19 -2.97 10.13
N LEU A 48 -20.92 -2.18 9.33
CA LEU A 48 -20.38 -1.41 8.22
C LEU A 48 -19.17 -0.55 8.64
N LEU A 49 -19.24 0.07 9.82
CA LEU A 49 -18.12 0.84 10.38
C LEU A 49 -16.92 -0.04 10.70
N GLY A 50 -17.14 -1.26 11.22
CA GLY A 50 -16.07 -2.23 11.48
C GLY A 50 -15.42 -2.72 10.19
N SER A 51 -16.20 -2.96 9.14
CA SER A 51 -15.67 -3.35 7.82
C SER A 51 -14.82 -2.27 7.18
N VAL A 52 -15.26 -1.00 7.23
CA VAL A 52 -14.47 0.14 6.75
C VAL A 52 -13.21 0.34 7.59
N ALA A 53 -13.31 0.25 8.92
CA ALA A 53 -12.17 0.40 9.81
C ALA A 53 -11.11 -0.69 9.60
N LEU A 54 -11.52 -1.96 9.45
CA LEU A 54 -10.61 -3.07 9.14
C LEU A 54 -10.00 -2.95 7.75
N GLY A 55 -10.77 -2.54 6.76
CA GLY A 55 -10.26 -2.28 5.41
C GLY A 55 -9.17 -1.20 5.42
N LEU A 56 -9.42 -0.08 6.11
CA LEU A 56 -8.43 0.99 6.27
C LEU A 56 -7.20 0.53 7.05
N MET A 57 -7.39 -0.23 8.14
CA MET A 57 -6.28 -0.76 8.94
C MET A 57 -5.41 -1.73 8.15
N CYS A 58 -6.00 -2.65 7.37
CA CYS A 58 -5.23 -3.58 6.54
C CYS A 58 -4.59 -2.90 5.32
N GLY A 59 -5.29 -1.95 4.68
CA GLY A 59 -4.77 -1.23 3.52
C GLY A 59 -3.63 -0.27 3.86
N LEU A 60 -3.82 0.57 4.87
CA LEU A 60 -2.83 1.59 5.27
C LEU A 60 -1.76 1.04 6.23
N GLY A 61 -2.13 0.08 7.08
CA GLY A 61 -1.24 -0.49 8.08
C GLY A 61 0.03 -1.11 7.49
N GLY A 62 -0.05 -1.75 6.32
CA GLY A 62 1.11 -2.30 5.65
C GLY A 62 2.17 -1.25 5.26
N GLY A 63 1.72 -0.11 4.72
CA GLY A 63 2.58 1.03 4.40
C GLY A 63 3.20 1.65 5.65
N LEU A 64 2.41 1.83 6.71
CA LEU A 64 2.90 2.34 7.99
C LEU A 64 3.94 1.42 8.63
N ILE A 65 3.70 0.10 8.61
CA ILE A 65 4.66 -0.89 9.14
C ILE A 65 5.96 -0.86 8.34
N ARG A 66 5.88 -0.79 7.01
CA ARG A 66 7.06 -0.65 6.14
C ARG A 66 7.85 0.61 6.49
N ASP A 67 7.17 1.73 6.67
CA ASP A 67 7.80 3.02 6.97
C ASP A 67 8.45 3.02 8.36
N ILE A 68 7.82 2.38 9.35
CA ILE A 68 8.38 2.19 10.70
C ILE A 68 9.62 1.30 10.65
N ILE A 69 9.58 0.18 9.91
CA ILE A 69 10.73 -0.74 9.79
C ILE A 69 11.92 -0.07 9.08
N LEU A 70 11.65 0.74 8.07
CA LEU A 70 12.70 1.42 7.30
C LEU A 70 13.33 2.60 8.03
N GLN A 71 12.65 3.18 9.03
CA GLN A 71 13.17 4.21 9.95
C GLN A 71 13.89 5.39 9.25
N ARG A 72 13.52 5.67 8.00
CA ARG A 72 14.08 6.72 7.14
C ARG A 72 13.06 7.84 6.99
N GLY A 73 13.26 8.96 7.68
CA GLY A 73 12.69 10.27 7.31
C GLY A 73 11.21 10.54 7.61
N GLY A 74 10.39 9.55 7.98
CA GLY A 74 8.99 9.76 8.40
C GLY A 74 8.00 8.89 7.62
N VAL A 75 6.70 9.09 7.88
CA VAL A 75 5.61 8.36 7.21
C VAL A 75 5.43 8.90 5.79
N TYR A 76 5.67 8.07 4.78
CA TYR A 76 5.62 8.43 3.36
C TYR A 76 4.24 8.97 2.95
N MET A 77 3.16 8.48 3.57
CA MET A 77 1.79 8.97 3.32
C MET A 77 1.56 10.44 3.70
N ILE A 78 2.37 11.02 4.59
CA ILE A 78 2.23 12.43 5.01
C ILE A 78 3.07 13.35 4.14
N THR A 79 4.20 12.86 3.64
CA THR A 79 5.13 13.63 2.81
C THR A 79 4.77 13.60 1.32
N SER A 80 3.97 12.62 0.89
CA SER A 80 3.67 12.40 -0.53
C SER A 80 2.15 12.41 -0.77
N PRO A 81 1.60 13.43 -1.47
CA PRO A 81 0.16 13.53 -1.77
C PRO A 81 -0.43 12.40 -2.64
N ILE A 82 0.43 11.55 -3.22
CA ILE A 82 0.07 10.45 -4.13
C ILE A 82 0.43 9.06 -3.56
N ALA A 83 0.73 8.98 -2.27
CA ALA A 83 0.91 7.71 -1.57
C ALA A 83 -0.38 6.88 -1.55
#